data_AF-A0A494WY03-F1
#
_entry.id   AF-A0A494WY03-F1
#
_cell.length_a   1.000
_cell.length_b   1.000
_cell.length_c   1.000
_cell.angle_alpha   90.00
_cell.angle_beta   90.00
_cell.angle_gamma   90.00
#
_symmetry.space_group_name_H-M   'P 1'
#
loop_
_entity.id
_entity.type
_entity.pdbx_description
1 polymer ?
#
loop_
_entity_poly.entity_id
_entity_poly.type
_entity_poly.pdbx_seq_one_letter_code
_entity_poly.pdbx_strand_id
1 'polypeptide(L)' 'MNNKFCLLLRIERLRRRLNETGWKEQDRLLTLSRRLDTLIVQYQRLLLKIQKPPPGERRWHERS' A
#
# COMPACT_ATOMS: atom_id res chain seq x y z
N MET A 1 -1.46 -18.04 0.76
CA MET A 1 -1.50 -17.12 -0.40
C MET A 1 -0.91 -15.77 0.01
N ASN A 2 0.13 -15.30 -0.69
CA ASN A 2 0.89 -14.10 -0.30
C ASN A 2 0.05 -12.82 -0.48
N ASN A 3 -0.48 -12.28 0.63
CA ASN A 3 -1.29 -11.03 0.68
C ASN A 3 -0.65 -9.85 -0.09
N LYS A 4 0.68 -9.83 -0.18
CA LYS A 4 1.46 -8.81 -0.90
C LYS A 4 1.20 -8.83 -2.42
N PHE A 5 1.11 -10.03 -3.01
CA PHE A 5 0.92 -10.19 -4.45
C PHE A 5 -0.52 -9.82 -4.87
N CYS A 6 -1.50 -10.17 -4.03
CA CYS A 6 -2.89 -9.79 -4.23
C CYS A 6 -3.10 -8.26 -4.19
N LEU A 7 -2.38 -7.55 -3.33
CA LEU A 7 -2.42 -6.09 -3.25
C LEU A 7 -1.86 -5.42 -4.51
N LEU A 8 -0.71 -5.88 -4.99
CA LEU A 8 -0.08 -5.35 -6.22
C LEU A 8 -1.00 -5.49 -7.44
N LEU A 9 -1.61 -6.66 -7.63
CA LEU A 9 -2.56 -6.88 -8.72
C LEU A 9 -3.78 -5.96 -8.62
N ARG A 10 -4.23 -5.64 -7.40
CA ARG A 10 -5.39 -4.78 -7.18
C ARG A 10 -5.06 -3.31 -7.47
N ILE A 11 -3.85 -2.88 -7.12
CA ILE A 11 -3.31 -1.56 -7.45
C ILE A 11 -3.20 -1.40 -8.97
N GLU A 12 -2.60 -2.37 -9.66
CA GLU A 12 -2.42 -2.30 -11.13
C GLU A 12 -3.76 -2.27 -11.87
N ARG A 13 -4.74 -3.07 -11.46
CA ARG A 13 -6.09 -3.04 -12.04
C ARG A 13 -6.79 -1.69 -11.83
N LEU A 14 -6.60 -1.06 -10.67
CA LEU A 14 -7.14 0.27 -10.38
C LEU A 14 -6.47 1.35 -11.22
N ARG A 15 -5.14 1.26 -11.38
CA ARG A 15 -4.35 2.17 -12.21
C ARG A 15 -4.79 2.13 -13.67
N ARG A 16 -5.02 0.93 -14.21
CA ARG A 16 -5.50 0.75 -15.58
C ARG A 16 -6.88 1.37 -15.78
N ARG A 17 -7.80 1.11 -14.85
CA ARG A 17 -9.14 1.72 -14.86
C ARG A 17 -9.10 3.24 -14.79
N LEU A 18 -8.23 3.81 -13.94
CA LEU A 18 -8.06 5.26 -13.85
C LEU A 18 -7.59 5.86 -15.17
N ASN A 19 -6.62 5.24 -15.85
CA ASN A 19 -6.13 5.71 -17.15
C ASN A 19 -7.17 5.58 -18.28
N GLU A 20 -8.09 4.62 -18.18
CA GLU A 20 -9.18 4.41 -19.15
C GLU A 20 -10.40 5.31 -18.85
N THR A 21 -10.51 5.89 -17.65
CA THR A 21 -11.63 6.74 -17.25
C THR A 21 -11.42 8.14 -17.79
N GLY A 22 -12.23 8.55 -18.78
CA GLY A 22 -12.19 9.90 -19.36
C GLY A 22 -12.68 10.98 -18.40
N TRP A 23 -12.26 12.22 -18.65
CA TRP A 23 -12.56 13.42 -17.83
C TRP A 23 -14.06 13.68 -17.56
N LYS A 24 -14.96 13.10 -18.37
CA LYS A 24 -16.43 13.15 -18.16
C LYS A 24 -16.92 12.35 -16.95
N GLU A 25 -16.12 11.45 -16.40
CA GLU A 25 -16.46 10.63 -15.23
C GLU A 25 -15.64 11.05 -13.99
N GLN A 26 -15.56 12.37 -13.76
CA GLN A 26 -14.71 12.99 -12.74
C GLN A 26 -14.96 12.44 -11.32
N ASP A 27 -16.23 12.26 -10.92
CA ASP A 27 -16.60 11.65 -9.63
C ASP A 27 -16.12 10.20 -9.48
N ARG A 28 -16.18 9.45 -10.58
CA ARG A 28 -15.72 8.05 -10.62
C ARG A 28 -14.21 7.98 -10.51
N LEU A 29 -13.52 8.90 -11.19
CA LEU A 29 -12.07 9.06 -11.15
C LEU A 29 -11.59 9.44 -9.73
N LEU A 30 -12.31 10.36 -9.07
CA LEU A 30 -12.06 10.77 -7.69
C LEU A 30 -12.27 9.61 -6.70
N THR A 31 -13.32 8.82 -6.91
CA THR A 31 -13.61 7.63 -6.10
C THR A 31 -12.53 6.55 -6.27
N LEU A 32 -12.09 6.30 -7.50
CA LEU A 32 -11.02 5.34 -7.79
C LEU A 32 -9.67 5.81 -7.23
N SER A 33 -9.36 7.10 -7.32
CA SER A 33 -8.16 7.72 -6.75
C SER A 33 -8.10 7.56 -5.22
N ARG A 34 -9.17 7.93 -4.50
CA ARG A 34 -9.25 7.74 -3.03
C ARG A 34 -9.06 6.28 -2.60
N ARG A 35 -9.60 5.36 -3.40
CA ARG A 35 -9.46 3.92 -3.15
C ARG A 35 -8.03 3.44 -3.38
N LEU A 36 -7.34 3.98 -4.39
CA LEU A 36 -5.93 3.71 -4.66
C LEU A 36 -5.05 4.19 -3.50
N ASP A 37 -5.24 5.43 -3.03
CA ASP A 37 -4.48 6.01 -1.91
C ASP A 37 -4.61 5.16 -0.64
N THR A 38 -5.83 4.70 -0.35
CA THR A 38 -6.08 3.82 0.80
C THR A 38 -5.26 2.52 0.72
N LEU A 39 -5.18 1.91 -0.46
CA LEU A 39 -4.42 0.67 -0.67
C LEU A 39 -2.92 0.91 -0.59
N ILE A 40 -2.42 2.04 -1.09
CA ILE A 40 -1.02 2.43 -0.98
C ILE A 40 -0.62 2.61 0.49
N VAL A 41 -1.44 3.32 1.28
CA VAL A 41 -1.19 3.50 2.71
C VAL A 41 -1.19 2.16 3.46
N GLN A 42 -2.13 1.25 3.14
CA GLN A 42 -2.14 -0.09 3.72
C GLN A 42 -0.88 -0.88 3.38
N TYR A 43 -0.41 -0.79 2.14
CA TYR A 43 0.81 -1.45 1.70
C TYR A 43 2.06 -0.88 2.39
N GLN A 44 2.17 0.44 2.52
CA GLN A 44 3.26 1.10 3.25
C GLN A 44 3.28 0.69 4.72
N ARG A 45 2.12 0.63 5.38
CA ARG A 45 2.00 0.16 6.78
C ARG A 45 2.47 -1.29 6.93
N LEU A 46 2.17 -2.14 5.95
CA LEU A 46 2.66 -3.53 5.91
C LEU A 46 4.19 -3.57 5.79
N LEU A 47 4.79 -2.78 4.91
CA LEU A 47 6.24 -2.68 4.78
C LEU A 47 6.92 -2.18 6.06
N LEU A 48 6.35 -1.17 6.72
CA LEU A 48 6.87 -0.63 7.98
C LEU A 48 6.74 -1.63 9.15
N LYS A 49 5.68 -2.45 9.17
CA LYS A 49 5.56 -3.54 10.15
C LYS A 49 6.60 -4.64 9.95
N ILE A 50 6.97 -4.92 8.70
CA ILE A 50 8.03 -5.88 8.37
C ILE A 50 9.41 -5.31 8.74
N GLN A 51 9.59 -3.98 8.70
CA GLN A 51 10.86 -3.31 9.02
C GLN A 51 11.02 -2.95 10.51
N LYS A 52 9.99 -3.06 11.36
CA LYS A 52 10.17 -2.88 12.80
C LYS A 52 10.79 -4.16 13.38
N PRO A 53 12.05 -4.13 13.87
CA PRO A 53 12.55 -5.24 14.67
C PRO A 53 11.63 -5.41 15.90
N PRO A 54 11.38 -6.65 16.35
CA PRO A 54 10.52 -6.89 17.50
C PRO A 54 11.01 -6.06 18.70
N PRO A 55 10.09 -5.52 19.53
CA PRO A 55 10.46 -4.77 20.72
C PRO A 55 11.11 -5.72 21.73
N GLY A 56 12.43 -5.90 21.61
CA GLY A 56 13.22 -6.82 22.41
C GLY A 56 14.71 -6.84 22.04
N GLU A 57 15.09 -6.47 20.82
CA GLU A 57 16.48 -6.59 20.32
C GLU A 57 17.37 -5.34 20.52
N ARG A 58 16.86 -4.27 21.15
CA ARG A 58 17.62 -3.02 21.36
C ARG A 58 18.50 -3.00 22.61
N ARG A 59 18.81 -4.15 23.21
CA ARG A 59 19.42 -4.19 24.56
C ARG A 59 20.64 -5.10 24.68
N TRP A 60 21.53 -5.19 23.68
CA TRP A 60 22.81 -5.93 23.85
C TRP A 60 24.03 -5.33 23.12
N HIS A 61 24.03 -4.03 22.80
CA HIS A 61 25.21 -3.38 22.19
C HIS A 61 25.64 -2.10 22.91
N GLU A 62 25.46 -2.04 24.24
CA GLU A 62 26.11 -1.03 25.11
C GLU A 62 26.67 -1.72 26.36
N ARG A 63 27.62 -2.63 26.15
CA ARG A 63 28.67 -3.03 27.12
C ARG A 63 29.53 -4.14 26.52
N SER A 64 30.58 -3.74 25.80
CA SER A 64 31.86 -4.43 25.70
C SER A 64 32.94 -3.39 25.44
#